data_AF-A0A8X6SXU5-F1
#
_entry.id   AF-A0A8X6SXU5-F1
#
_cell.length_a   1.000
_cell.length_b   1.000
_cell.length_c   1.000
_cell.angle_alpha   90.00
_cell.angle_beta   90.00
_cell.angle_gamma   90.00
#
_symmetry.space_group_name_H-M   'P 1'
#
loop_
_entity.id
_entity.type
_entity.pdbx_description
1 polymer ?
#
loop_
_entity_poly.entity_id
_entity_poly.type
_entity_poly.pdbx_seq_one_letter_code
_entity_poly.pdbx_strand_id
1 'polypeptide(L)'
;MFAYREVPHSTPGVSPYQLVYGRLPNGPLKLLKKTWTGDKKIPIDSSKSVEEYLRDLTEKLKQAHNLARRNPEKAQAVSRYNLRSREKRLAIGDQVLVLIPSSSHKLLKKWMGPASIIELPGPHIQ
;
A
#
# COMPACT_ATOMS: atom_id res chain seq x y z
N MET A 1 18.74 -2.02 -2.70
CA MET A 1 17.51 -1.31 -2.26
C MET A 1 16.66 -0.69 -3.39
N PHE A 2 17.06 -0.74 -4.68
CA PHE A 2 16.32 -0.11 -5.79
C PHE A 2 15.28 -1.01 -6.49
N ALA A 3 15.53 -2.33 -6.55
CA ALA A 3 14.69 -3.26 -7.30
C ALA A 3 13.19 -3.18 -6.94
N TYR A 4 12.85 -3.17 -5.66
CA TYR A 4 11.44 -3.14 -5.22
C TYR A 4 10.72 -1.82 -5.54
N ARG A 5 11.46 -0.71 -5.66
CA ARG A 5 10.87 0.62 -5.92
C ARG A 5 10.61 0.88 -7.40
N GLU A 6 11.33 0.16 -8.27
CA GLU A 6 11.28 0.35 -9.72
C GLU A 6 10.37 -0.66 -10.41
N VAL A 7 10.22 -1.86 -9.83
CA VAL A 7 9.38 -2.92 -10.39
C VAL A 7 7.90 -2.61 -10.14
N PRO A 8 7.04 -2.69 -11.18
CA PRO A 8 5.60 -2.60 -10.99
C PRO A 8 5.14 -3.73 -10.09
N HIS A 9 4.41 -3.39 -9.04
CA HIS A 9 3.87 -4.41 -8.14
C HIS A 9 2.59 -5.00 -8.76
N SER A 10 2.42 -6.33 -8.66
CA SER A 10 1.30 -7.07 -9.26
C SER A 10 -0.05 -6.45 -8.92
N THR A 11 -0.19 -5.98 -7.67
CA THR A 11 -1.40 -5.34 -7.18
C THR A 11 -1.68 -4.04 -7.96
N PRO A 12 -0.99 -2.90 -7.74
CA PRO A 12 -1.36 -1.63 -8.39
C PRO A 12 -0.95 -1.54 -9.87
N GLY A 13 -0.14 -2.47 -10.40
CA GLY A 13 0.40 -2.43 -11.76
C GLY A 13 1.40 -1.29 -12.02
N VAL A 14 1.61 -0.41 -11.04
CA VAL A 14 2.56 0.70 -11.07
C VAL A 14 3.59 0.54 -9.97
N SER A 15 4.79 1.10 -10.17
CA SER A 15 5.85 1.02 -9.17
C SER A 15 5.59 1.97 -7.99
N PRO A 16 6.03 1.64 -6.76
CA PRO A 16 5.87 2.52 -5.61
C PRO A 16 6.47 3.92 -5.84
N TYR A 17 7.58 4.00 -6.57
CA TYR A 17 8.21 5.28 -6.88
C TYR A 17 7.33 6.13 -7.83
N GLN A 18 6.67 5.50 -8.80
CA GLN A 18 5.76 6.19 -9.71
C GLN A 18 4.48 6.67 -9.00
N LEU A 19 4.03 5.98 -7.96
CA LEU A 19 2.92 6.46 -7.12
C LEU A 19 3.25 7.76 -6.38
N VAL A 20 4.48 7.89 -5.90
CA VAL A 20 4.91 9.07 -5.14
C VAL A 20 5.31 10.22 -6.05
N TYR A 21 6.03 9.93 -7.14
CA TYR A 21 6.68 10.95 -7.96
C TYR A 21 6.13 11.06 -9.38
N GLY A 22 5.13 10.27 -9.77
CA GLY A 22 4.51 10.32 -11.09
C GLY A 22 5.42 9.89 -12.25
N ARG A 23 6.65 9.46 -11.96
CA ARG A 23 7.67 9.09 -12.94
C ARG A 23 8.47 7.89 -12.45
N LEU A 24 9.07 7.15 -13.38
CA LEU A 24 10.04 6.12 -13.04
C LEU A 24 11.42 6.76 -12.77
N PRO A 25 12.15 6.30 -11.75
CA PRO A 25 13.50 6.78 -11.51
C PRO A 25 14.41 6.35 -12.66
N ASN A 26 15.46 7.14 -12.91
CA ASN A 26 16.56 6.70 -13.75
C ASN A 26 17.49 5.84 -12.88
N GLY A 27 17.11 4.59 -12.67
CA GLY A 27 17.93 3.62 -11.95
C GLY A 27 19.28 3.36 -12.65
N PRO A 28 20.26 2.79 -11.96
CA PRO A 28 21.61 2.54 -12.50
C PRO A 28 21.58 1.69 -13.77
N LEU A 29 20.71 0.67 -13.84
CA LEU A 29 20.56 -0.16 -15.04
C LEU A 29 19.96 0.61 -16.23
N LYS A 30 19.01 1.51 -15.97
CA LYS A 30 18.40 2.36 -17.00
C LYS A 30 19.41 3.40 -17.52
N LEU A 31 20.26 3.91 -16.64
CA LEU A 31 21.37 4.78 -17.01
C LEU A 31 22.40 4.03 -17.86
N LEU A 32 22.83 2.83 -17.42
CA LEU A 32 23.76 1.98 -18.17
C LEU A 32 23.22 1.63 -19.57
N LYS A 33 21.93 1.27 -19.66
CA LYS A 33 21.26 1.05 -20.96
C LYS A 33 21.34 2.30 -21.83
N LYS A 34 20.96 3.47 -21.30
CA LYS A 34 21.02 4.74 -22.04
C LYS A 34 22.44 5.10 -22.48
N THR A 35 23.45 4.85 -21.66
CA THR A 35 24.85 5.09 -22.04
C THR A 35 25.34 4.13 -23.11
N TRP A 36 24.90 2.86 -23.07
CA TRP A 36 25.32 1.84 -24.02
C TRP A 36 24.60 1.95 -25.37
N THR A 37 23.31 2.30 -25.38
CA THR A 37 22.52 2.50 -26.60
C THR A 37 22.87 3.82 -27.31
N GLY A 38 23.74 4.66 -26.72
CA GLY A 38 24.10 5.95 -27.31
C GLY A 38 22.99 7.00 -27.21
N ASP A 39 21.93 6.74 -26.43
CA ASP A 39 20.80 7.64 -26.15
C ASP A 39 21.17 8.85 -25.27
N LYS A 40 22.44 9.26 -25.25
CA LYS A 40 22.83 10.60 -24.78
C LYS A 40 22.44 11.65 -25.82
N LYS A 41 21.14 11.78 -26.06
CA LYS A 41 20.55 13.11 -26.12
C LYS A 41 20.12 13.41 -24.69
N ILE A 42 21.05 13.94 -23.89
CA ILE A 42 20.60 14.92 -22.89
C ILE A 42 19.72 15.88 -23.70
N PRO A 43 18.45 16.08 -23.38
CA PRO A 43 17.70 17.11 -24.07
C PRO A 43 18.33 18.41 -23.63
N ILE A 44 19.33 18.86 -24.39
CA ILE A 44 19.79 20.23 -24.39
C ILE A 44 18.64 21.09 -24.97
N ASP A 45 17.76 20.48 -25.78
CA ASP A 45 16.57 21.11 -26.37
C ASP A 45 15.30 20.26 -26.21
N SER A 46 14.79 20.12 -25.00
CA SER A 46 13.34 19.95 -24.83
C SER A 46 12.85 20.95 -23.81
N SER A 47 12.88 22.21 -24.20
CA SER A 47 12.13 23.31 -23.59
C SER A 47 10.63 23.08 -23.75
N LYS A 48 10.11 21.97 -23.18
CA LYS A 48 8.73 22.03 -22.70
C LYS A 48 8.71 23.20 -21.73
N SER A 49 7.79 24.13 -21.95
CA SER A 49 7.54 25.17 -20.94
C SER A 49 7.38 24.48 -19.60
N VAL A 50 7.92 25.07 -18.54
CA VAL A 50 7.82 24.52 -17.17
C VAL A 50 6.37 24.14 -16.85
N GLU A 51 5.42 24.90 -17.38
CA GLU A 51 3.98 24.67 -17.29
C GLU A 51 3.53 23.35 -17.93
N GLU A 52 3.98 23.05 -19.15
CA GLU A 52 3.66 21.80 -19.84
C GLU A 52 4.22 20.58 -19.10
N TYR A 53 5.43 20.70 -18.56
CA TYR A 53 6.05 19.65 -17.77
C TYR A 53 5.26 19.39 -16.47
N LEU A 54 4.88 20.45 -15.75
CA LEU A 54 4.08 20.34 -14.53
C LEU A 54 2.68 19.77 -14.81
N ARG A 55 2.08 20.13 -15.95
CA ARG A 55 0.80 19.58 -16.39
C ARG A 55 0.89 18.07 -16.67
N ASP A 56 1.90 17.64 -17.40
CA ASP A 56 2.16 16.22 -17.67
C ASP A 56 2.45 15.44 -16.37
N LEU A 57 3.22 16.02 -15.45
CA LEU A 57 3.51 15.40 -14.15
C LEU A 57 2.26 15.22 -13.28
N THR A 58 1.44 16.27 -13.18
CA THR A 58 0.19 16.23 -12.40
C THR A 58 -0.80 15.24 -12.99
N GLU A 59 -0.89 15.14 -14.31
CA GLU A 59 -1.71 14.14 -14.98
C GLU A 59 -1.26 12.71 -14.66
N LYS A 60 0.05 12.43 -14.76
CA LYS A 60 0.63 11.13 -14.42
C LYS A 60 0.38 10.73 -12.97
N LEU A 61 0.47 11.67 -12.04
CA LEU A 61 0.15 11.43 -10.62
C LEU A 61 -1.33 11.07 -10.43
N LYS A 62 -2.24 11.80 -11.08
CA LYS A 62 -3.68 11.49 -11.04
C LYS A 62 -3.98 10.11 -11.59
N GLN A 63 -3.36 9.75 -12.72
CA GLN A 63 -3.51 8.43 -13.33
C GLN A 63 -3.00 7.32 -12.41
N ALA A 64 -1.79 7.46 -11.86
CA ALA A 64 -1.20 6.47 -10.94
C ALA A 64 -2.05 6.30 -9.67
N HIS A 65 -2.53 7.40 -9.09
CA HIS A 65 -3.42 7.36 -7.93
C HIS A 65 -4.75 6.67 -8.26
N ASN A 66 -5.33 6.95 -9.42
CA ASN A 66 -6.56 6.31 -9.86
C ASN A 66 -6.40 4.80 -10.07
N LEU A 67 -5.27 4.35 -10.61
CA LEU A 67 -4.95 2.91 -10.74
C LEU A 67 -4.80 2.24 -9.37
N ALA A 68 -4.08 2.88 -8.44
CA ALA A 68 -3.95 2.36 -7.08
C ALA A 68 -5.30 2.30 -6.33
N ARG A 69 -6.18 3.28 -6.52
CA ARG A 69 -7.49 3.33 -5.88
C ARG A 69 -8.46 2.29 -6.44
N ARG A 70 -8.42 2.05 -7.76
CA ARG A 70 -9.31 1.10 -8.44
C ARG A 70 -8.99 -0.37 -8.14
N ASN A 71 -7.96 -0.62 -7.36
CA ASN A 71 -7.41 -1.94 -7.22
C ASN A 71 -8.29 -2.89 -6.38
N PRO A 72 -8.90 -3.92 -7.01
CA PRO A 72 -9.79 -4.83 -6.32
C PRO A 72 -9.04 -5.83 -5.43
N GLU A 73 -7.72 -6.00 -5.58
CA GLU A 73 -7.00 -7.06 -4.87
C GLU A 73 -6.97 -6.86 -3.35
N LYS A 74 -7.02 -5.62 -2.85
CA LYS A 74 -7.15 -5.39 -1.40
C LYS A 74 -8.48 -5.93 -0.87
N ALA A 75 -9.57 -5.68 -1.59
CA ALA A 75 -10.88 -6.22 -1.25
C ALA A 75 -10.92 -7.74 -1.41
N GLN A 76 -10.27 -8.29 -2.45
CA GLN A 76 -10.21 -9.74 -2.69
C GLN A 76 -9.35 -10.47 -1.66
N ALA A 77 -8.22 -9.90 -1.24
CA ALA A 77 -7.38 -10.46 -0.19
C ALA A 77 -8.12 -10.49 1.15
N VAL A 78 -8.73 -9.36 1.54
CA VAL A 78 -9.57 -9.28 2.75
C VAL A 78 -10.71 -10.29 2.67
N SER A 79 -11.40 -10.39 1.53
CA SER A 79 -12.45 -11.40 1.31
C SER A 79 -11.92 -12.82 1.52
N ARG A 80 -10.77 -13.19 0.93
CA ARG A 80 -10.14 -14.51 1.10
C ARG A 80 -9.79 -14.83 2.55
N TYR A 81 -9.24 -13.88 3.29
CA TYR A 81 -8.93 -14.06 4.72
C TYR A 81 -10.20 -14.16 5.57
N ASN A 82 -11.25 -13.43 5.20
CA ASN A 82 -12.51 -13.37 5.94
C ASN A 82 -13.52 -14.46 5.56
N LEU A 83 -13.23 -15.35 4.60
CA LEU A 83 -14.15 -16.43 4.18
C LEU A 83 -14.67 -17.30 5.33
N ARG A 84 -13.86 -17.49 6.37
CA ARG A 84 -14.20 -18.27 7.57
C ARG A 84 -14.45 -17.41 8.81
N SER A 85 -14.32 -16.09 8.69
CA SER A 85 -14.58 -15.19 9.79
C SER A 85 -16.08 -15.00 9.95
N ARG A 86 -16.56 -15.02 11.20
CA ARG A 86 -17.94 -14.64 11.53
C ARG A 86 -17.92 -13.24 12.09
N GLU A 87 -18.89 -12.42 11.70
CA GLU A 87 -19.08 -11.10 12.28
C GLU A 87 -19.38 -11.25 13.77
N LYS A 88 -18.49 -10.71 14.62
CA LYS A 88 -18.68 -10.71 16.07
C LYS A 88 -19.31 -9.38 16.46
N ARG A 89 -20.58 -9.42 16.85
CA ARG A 89 -21.28 -8.28 17.44
C ARG A 89 -21.17 -8.41 18.95
N LEU A 90 -20.63 -7.38 19.59
CA LEU A 90 -20.47 -7.30 21.03
C LEU A 90 -21.36 -6.17 21.53
N ALA A 91 -22.14 -6.44 22.57
CA ALA A 91 -22.98 -5.44 23.24
C ALA A 91 -22.41 -5.06 24.61
N ILE A 92 -22.76 -3.87 25.09
CA ILE A 92 -22.48 -3.47 26.48
C ILE A 92 -23.16 -4.49 27.40
N GLY A 93 -22.41 -5.00 28.38
CA GLY A 93 -22.88 -6.05 29.30
C GLY A 93 -22.56 -7.48 28.88
N ASP A 94 -22.11 -7.73 27.65
CA ASP A 94 -21.69 -9.08 27.24
C ASP A 94 -20.46 -9.56 28.02
N GLN A 95 -20.46 -10.85 28.38
CA GLN A 95 -19.33 -11.52 29.01
C GLN A 95 -18.35 -12.04 27.94
N VAL A 96 -17.12 -11.54 27.96
CA VAL A 96 -16.08 -11.90 27.01
C VAL A 96 -14.82 -12.39 27.69
N LEU A 97 -14.05 -13.21 26.98
CA LEU A 97 -12.69 -13.58 27.35
C LEU A 97 -11.70 -12.65 26.68
N VAL A 98 -10.76 -12.12 27.46
CA VAL A 98 -9.71 -11.23 26.98
C VAL A 98 -8.42 -12.03 26.84
N LEU A 99 -7.82 -11.99 25.64
CA LEU A 99 -6.51 -12.59 25.41
C LEU A 99 -5.42 -11.60 25.79
N ILE A 100 -4.76 -11.83 26.92
CA ILE A 100 -3.67 -10.96 27.39
C ILE A 100 -2.35 -11.52 26.86
N PRO A 101 -1.54 -10.71 26.12
CA PRO A 101 -0.21 -11.13 25.70
C PRO A 101 0.75 -11.07 26.89
N SER A 102 0.64 -12.04 27.80
CA SER A 102 1.50 -12.16 29.00
C SER A 102 2.96 -12.51 28.69
N SER A 103 3.26 -12.89 27.45
CA SER A 103 4.61 -13.25 26.99
C SER A 103 4.76 -13.00 25.49
N SER A 104 6.00 -12.73 25.07
CA SER A 104 6.36 -12.64 23.64
C SER A 104 6.23 -13.99 22.92
N HIS A 105 6.23 -15.11 23.66
CA HIS A 105 6.01 -16.43 23.09
C HIS A 105 4.53 -16.70 22.79
N LYS A 106 4.23 -17.00 21.51
CA LYS A 106 2.87 -17.25 20.99
C LYS A 106 2.06 -18.28 21.77
N LEU A 107 2.73 -19.29 22.36
CA LEU A 107 2.10 -20.40 23.08
C LEU A 107 1.76 -20.07 24.55
N LEU A 108 2.35 -19.01 25.11
CA LEU A 108 2.17 -18.63 26.52
C LEU A 108 1.13 -17.52 26.70
N LYS A 109 0.33 -17.24 25.66
CA LYS A 109 -0.77 -16.27 25.76
C LYS A 109 -1.89 -16.87 26.61
N LYS A 110 -2.33 -16.15 27.63
CA LYS A 110 -3.38 -16.59 28.55
C LYS A 110 -4.69 -15.86 28.26
N TRP A 111 -5.78 -16.63 28.21
CA TRP A 111 -7.14 -16.09 28.21
C TRP A 111 -7.54 -15.75 29.66
N MET A 112 -8.10 -14.57 29.87
CA MET A 112 -8.59 -14.10 31.17
C MET A 112 -10.07 -13.75 31.04
N GLY A 113 -10.88 -14.17 32.01
CA GLY A 113 -12.29 -13.79 32.08
C GLY A 113 -13.16 -14.83 32.81
N PRO A 114 -14.48 -14.63 32.84
CA PRO A 114 -15.24 -13.66 32.02
C PRO A 114 -15.15 -12.20 32.52
N ALA A 115 -15.00 -11.25 31.59
CA ALA A 115 -15.07 -9.81 31.84
C ALA A 115 -16.28 -9.20 31.13
N SER A 116 -16.92 -8.19 31.72
CA SER A 116 -18.07 -7.49 31.14
C SER A 116 -17.64 -6.29 30.31
N ILE A 117 -18.25 -6.10 29.14
CA ILE A 117 -18.02 -4.91 28.31
C ILE A 117 -18.71 -3.70 28.92
N ILE A 118 -17.94 -2.68 29.32
CA ILE A 118 -18.44 -1.45 29.93
C ILE A 118 -18.78 -0.42 28.86
N GLU A 119 -17.94 -0.30 27.83
CA GLU A 119 -18.10 0.63 26.72
C GLU A 119 -17.63 -0.02 25.41
N LEU A 120 -18.30 0.31 24.31
CA LEU A 120 -17.88 -0.06 22.96
C LEU A 120 -17.23 1.17 22.31
N PRO A 121 -15.90 1.21 22.10
CA PRO A 121 -15.33 2.19 21.20
C PRO A 121 -15.98 1.97 19.82
N GLY A 122 -16.32 3.06 19.12
CA GLY A 122 -17.00 3.02 17.82
C GLY A 122 -16.32 2.04 16.85
N PRO A 123 -17.04 1.55 15.82
CA PRO A 123 -16.70 0.33 15.09
C PRO A 123 -15.26 0.38 14.52
N HIS A 124 -14.31 -0.11 15.31
CA HIS A 124 -12.98 -0.46 14.84
C HIS A 124 -13.09 -1.85 14.22
N ILE A 125 -13.66 -1.85 13.02
CA ILE A 125 -13.62 -3.00 12.13
C ILE A 125 -12.16 -3.18 11.69
N GLN A 126 -11.56 -4.31 12.06
CA GLN A 126 -10.45 -4.91 11.33
C GLN A 126 -10.96 -6.16 10.61
#